data_AF-A0A5Q4H700-F1
#
_entry.id   AF-A0A5Q4H700-F1
#
_cell.length_a   1.000
_cell.length_b   1.000
_cell.length_c   1.000
_cell.angle_alpha   90.00
_cell.angle_beta   90.00
_cell.angle_gamma   90.00
#
_symmetry.space_group_name_H-M   'P 1'
#
loop_
_entity.id
_entity.type
_entity.pdbx_description
1 polymer ?
#
loop_
_entity_poly.entity_id
_entity_poly.type
_entity_poly.pdbx_seq_one_letter_code
_entity_poly.pdbx_strand_id
1 'polypeptide(L)'
;MPKYYVQSGPVRLIFDAANAEQAAVMAFQWTCDQQAEIEAASPLDHVLIAEQQGWQLEDEVVVNEQGFSRRDGLVFDTRDVFEAWLRWPMPVV
;
A
#
# COMPACT_ATOMS: atom_id res chain seq x y z
N MET A 1 -7.24 14.79 -9.28
CA MET A 1 -7.65 13.50 -8.72
C MET A 1 -7.94 13.71 -7.24
N PRO A 2 -8.97 13.07 -6.66
CA PRO A 2 -9.21 13.11 -5.22
C PRO A 2 -8.02 12.58 -4.43
N LYS A 3 -7.85 13.12 -3.21
CA LYS A 3 -6.82 12.70 -2.27
C LYS A 3 -7.38 11.60 -1.38
N TYR A 4 -6.63 10.50 -1.25
CA TYR A 4 -6.97 9.37 -0.41
C TYR A 4 -5.88 9.14 0.64
N TYR A 5 -6.31 8.93 1.87
CA TYR A 5 -5.51 8.54 3.01
C TYR A 5 -5.63 7.03 3.16
N VAL A 6 -4.52 6.32 3.00
CA VAL A 6 -4.45 4.86 3.09
C VAL A 6 -3.73 4.46 4.37
N GLN A 7 -4.34 3.59 5.17
CA GLN A 7 -3.80 3.10 6.42
C GLN A 7 -3.89 1.58 6.48
N SER A 8 -2.80 0.92 6.83
CA SER A 8 -2.77 -0.52 7.10
C SER A 8 -1.69 -0.80 8.15
N GLY A 9 -2.09 -1.21 9.35
CA GLY A 9 -1.18 -1.30 10.50
C GLY A 9 -0.34 -0.03 10.71
N PRO A 10 1.01 -0.13 10.66
CA PRO A 10 1.91 1.02 10.78
C PRO A 10 1.99 1.88 9.51
N VAL A 11 1.58 1.36 8.34
CA VAL A 11 1.64 2.07 7.05
C VAL A 11 0.60 3.18 6.99
N ARG A 12 1.04 4.39 6.66
CA ARG A 12 0.19 5.58 6.45
C ARG A 12 0.66 6.35 5.23
N LEU A 13 -0.11 6.28 4.15
CA LEU A 13 0.23 6.87 2.86
C LEU A 13 -0.89 7.81 2.38
N ILE A 14 -0.52 8.76 1.53
CA ILE A 14 -1.45 9.71 0.92
C ILE A 14 -1.23 9.68 -0.59
N PHE A 15 -2.28 9.38 -1.34
CA PHE A 15 -2.24 9.31 -2.80
C PHE A 15 -3.27 10.21 -3.43
N ASP A 16 -2.93 10.77 -4.60
CA ASP A 16 -3.92 11.29 -5.53
C ASP A 16 -4.33 10.12 -6.45
N ALA A 17 -5.59 9.69 -6.37
CA ALA A 17 -6.10 8.54 -7.13
C ALA A 17 -7.50 8.85 -7.70
N ALA A 18 -7.96 8.05 -8.66
CA ALA A 18 -9.31 8.20 -9.22
C ALA A 18 -10.39 7.67 -8.29
N ASN A 19 -10.09 6.65 -7.48
CA ASN A 19 -10.99 6.04 -6.51
C ASN A 19 -10.20 5.37 -5.37
N ALA A 20 -10.92 4.90 -4.34
CA ALA A 20 -10.33 4.28 -3.16
C ALA A 20 -9.59 2.96 -3.46
N GLU A 21 -10.12 2.13 -4.38
CA GLU A 21 -9.48 0.88 -4.80
C GLU A 21 -8.12 1.14 -5.44
N GLN A 22 -8.02 2.14 -6.33
CA GLN A 22 -6.76 2.57 -6.92
C GLN A 22 -5.77 3.04 -5.85
N ALA A 23 -6.22 3.80 -4.86
CA ALA A 23 -5.35 4.23 -3.77
C ALA A 23 -4.81 3.03 -2.96
N ALA A 24 -5.63 2.01 -2.72
CA ALA A 24 -5.20 0.78 -2.07
C ALA A 24 -4.15 0.02 -2.92
N VAL A 25 -4.39 -0.12 -4.23
CA VAL A 25 -3.44 -0.75 -5.16
C VAL A 25 -2.12 0.01 -5.23
N MET A 26 -2.16 1.35 -5.24
CA MET A 26 -0.95 2.19 -5.18
C MET A 26 -0.18 2.01 -3.87
N ALA A 27 -0.87 1.79 -2.75
CA ALA A 27 -0.22 1.47 -1.48
C ALA A 27 0.51 0.13 -1.54
N PHE A 28 -0.09 -0.89 -2.17
CA PHE A 28 0.56 -2.17 -2.41
C PHE A 28 1.80 -2.01 -3.29
N GLN A 29 1.70 -1.29 -4.41
CA GLN A 29 2.86 -0.99 -5.26
C GLN A 29 3.99 -0.31 -4.48
N TRP A 30 3.66 0.69 -3.66
CA TRP A 30 4.65 1.37 -2.83
C TRP A 30 5.39 0.38 -1.90
N THR A 31 4.69 -0.58 -1.31
CA THR A 31 5.35 -1.62 -0.49
C THR A 31 6.29 -2.50 -1.31
N CYS A 32 5.93 -2.85 -2.55
CA CYS A 32 6.82 -3.58 -3.45
C CYS A 32 8.08 -2.76 -3.80
N ASP A 33 7.91 -1.46 -4.10
CA ASP A 33 9.04 -0.58 -4.42
C ASP A 33 10.01 -0.46 -3.25
N GLN A 34 9.49 -0.28 -2.03
CA GLN A 34 10.32 -0.22 -0.82
C GLN A 34 11.05 -1.54 -0.54
N GLN A 35 10.39 -2.68 -0.76
CA GLN A 35 11.04 -3.99 -0.62
C GLN A 35 12.13 -4.20 -1.68
N ALA A 36 11.92 -3.76 -2.92
CA ALA A 36 12.92 -3.85 -3.98
C ALA A 36 14.17 -2.99 -3.67
N GLU A 37 13.99 -1.80 -3.08
CA GLU A 37 15.11 -0.95 -2.64
C GLU A 37 15.95 -1.64 -1.53
N ILE A 38 15.28 -2.28 -0.57
CA ILE A 38 15.98 -3.05 0.48
C ILE A 38 16.69 -4.26 -0.15
N GLU A 39 16.01 -5.02 -1.00
CA GLU A 39 16.59 -6.19 -1.65
C GLU A 39 17.82 -5.82 -2.47
N ALA A 40 17.79 -4.71 -3.20
CA ALA A 40 18.94 -4.21 -3.94
C ALA A 40 20.13 -3.87 -3.02
N ALA A 41 19.87 -3.38 -1.81
CA ALA A 41 20.90 -3.00 -0.84
C ALA A 41 21.44 -4.16 0.02
N SER A 42 20.55 -5.06 0.46
CA SER A 42 20.90 -6.27 1.22
C SER A 42 19.97 -7.44 0.87
N PRO A 43 20.28 -8.21 -0.20
CA PRO A 43 19.42 -9.28 -0.68
C PRO A 43 19.17 -10.40 0.36
N LEU A 44 20.11 -10.65 1.27
CA LEU A 44 19.99 -11.73 2.26
C LEU A 44 19.16 -11.32 3.48
N ASP A 45 19.12 -10.03 3.81
CA ASP A 45 18.44 -9.52 5.02
C ASP A 45 17.12 -8.80 4.70
N HIS A 46 16.73 -8.72 3.42
CA HIS A 46 15.67 -7.81 2.99
C HIS A 46 14.32 -8.06 3.66
N VAL A 47 13.95 -9.33 3.86
CA VAL A 47 12.70 -9.70 4.54
C VAL A 47 12.69 -9.19 5.97
N LEU A 48 13.77 -9.43 6.72
CA LEU A 48 13.89 -9.02 8.12
C LEU A 48 13.86 -7.49 8.26
N ILE A 49 14.52 -6.78 7.35
CA ILE A 49 14.54 -5.32 7.33
C ILE A 49 13.16 -4.76 6.98
N ALA A 50 12.46 -5.32 5.99
CA ALA A 50 11.13 -4.89 5.60
C ALA A 50 10.10 -5.05 6.73
N GLU A 51 10.16 -6.17 7.47
CA GLU A 51 9.32 -6.39 8.66
C GLU A 51 9.61 -5.36 9.75
N GLN A 52 10.89 -5.12 10.07
CA GLN A 52 11.28 -4.15 11.10
C GLN A 52 10.89 -2.71 10.78
N GLN A 53 10.90 -2.35 9.50
CA GLN A 53 10.51 -1.00 9.05
C GLN A 53 8.99 -0.82 8.98
N GLY A 54 8.20 -1.90 9.11
CA GLY A 54 6.75 -1.84 9.03
C GLY A 54 6.25 -1.43 7.65
N TRP A 55 6.96 -1.85 6.58
CA TRP A 55 6.61 -1.54 5.19
C TRP A 55 5.75 -2.63 4.54
N GLN A 56 5.09 -3.44 5.36
CA GLN A 56 4.13 -4.44 4.94
C GLN A 56 2.73 -3.95 5.28
N LEU A 57 1.81 -4.13 4.33
CA LEU A 57 0.38 -4.00 4.62
C LEU A 57 -0.02 -5.16 5.54
N GLU A 58 -0.85 -4.88 6.55
CA GLU A 58 -1.55 -5.90 7.33
C GLU A 58 -2.69 -6.51 6.51
N ASP A 59 -3.49 -7.40 7.11
CA ASP A 59 -4.59 -8.08 6.42
C ASP A 59 -5.65 -7.10 5.85
N GLU A 60 -5.80 -5.92 6.49
CA GLU A 60 -6.77 -4.91 6.10
C GLU A 60 -6.11 -3.59 5.67
N VAL A 61 -6.64 -2.99 4.59
CA VAL A 61 -6.28 -1.67 4.08
C VAL A 61 -7.48 -0.75 4.20
N VAL A 62 -7.36 0.28 5.03
CA VAL A 62 -8.40 1.29 5.23
C VAL A 62 -8.10 2.52 4.37
N VAL A 63 -9.05 2.93 3.54
CA VAL A 63 -8.93 4.08 2.65
C VAL A 63 -10.03 5.11 2.94
N ASN A 64 -9.65 6.38 3.08
CA ASN A 64 -10.59 7.46 3.38
C ASN A 64 -10.17 8.77 2.71
N GLU A 65 -11.13 9.59 2.27
CA GLU A 65 -10.85 10.89 1.62
C GLU A 65 -10.56 12.02 2.63
N GLN A 66 -10.94 11.85 3.89
CA GLN A 66 -10.97 12.90 4.91
C GLN A 66 -9.90 12.74 6.00
N GLY A 67 -9.10 11.67 5.97
CA GLY A 67 -7.98 11.46 6.90
C GLY A 67 -7.82 10.03 7.42
N PHE A 68 -6.75 9.81 8.18
CA PHE A 68 -6.47 8.52 8.82
C PHE A 68 -7.38 8.22 10.02
N SER A 69 -7.48 6.95 10.42
CA SER A 69 -8.18 6.48 11.63
C SER A 69 -9.65 6.87 11.73
N ARG A 70 -10.29 7.10 10.58
CA ARG A 70 -11.70 7.43 10.46
C ARG A 70 -12.55 6.16 10.41
N ARG A 71 -13.69 6.16 11.09
CA ARG A 71 -14.60 5.00 11.14
C ARG A 71 -15.41 4.78 9.87
N ASP A 72 -15.47 5.77 8.98
CA ASP A 72 -16.16 5.73 7.70
C ASP A 72 -15.23 5.43 6.51
N GLY A 73 -14.01 4.93 6.78
CA GLY A 73 -13.11 4.45 5.73
C GLY A 73 -13.61 3.18 5.05
N LEU A 74 -13.36 3.06 3.75
CA LEU A 74 -13.55 1.82 3.01
C LEU A 74 -12.43 0.84 3.41
N VAL A 75 -12.82 -0.38 3.75
CA VAL A 75 -11.89 -1.44 4.15
C VAL A 75 -11.76 -2.41 2.98
N PHE A 76 -10.53 -2.71 2.60
CA PHE A 76 -10.18 -3.70 1.60
C PHE A 76 -9.33 -4.79 2.25
N ASP A 77 -9.57 -6.06 1.87
CA ASP A 77 -8.67 -7.15 2.22
C ASP A 77 -7.41 -7.04 1.37
N THR A 78 -6.23 -7.18 1.98
CA THR A 78 -4.94 -7.08 1.28
C THR A 78 -4.81 -8.10 0.16
N ARG A 79 -5.48 -9.26 0.26
CA ARG A 79 -5.56 -10.23 -0.83
C ARG A 79 -6.34 -9.69 -2.02
N ASP A 80 -7.46 -9.02 -1.80
CA ASP A 80 -8.25 -8.41 -2.87
C ASP A 80 -7.45 -7.28 -3.55
N VAL A 81 -6.72 -6.49 -2.75
CA VAL A 81 -5.81 -5.46 -3.25
C VAL A 81 -4.69 -6.07 -4.10
N PHE A 82 -4.09 -7.18 -3.66
CA PHE A 82 -3.08 -7.91 -4.43
C PHE A 82 -3.65 -8.44 -5.75
N GLU A 83 -4.85 -9.02 -5.73
CA GLU A 83 -5.52 -9.50 -6.95
C GLU A 83 -5.83 -8.35 -7.91
N ALA A 84 -6.24 -7.19 -7.41
CA ALA A 84 -6.44 -5.99 -8.21
C ALA A 84 -5.12 -5.45 -8.78
N TRP A 85 -4.05 -5.46 -7.99
CA TRP A 85 -2.70 -5.06 -8.40
C TRP A 85 -2.18 -5.91 -9.56
N LEU A 86 -2.35 -7.24 -9.52
CA LEU A 86 -1.95 -8.13 -10.62
C LEU A 86 -2.68 -7.84 -11.94
N ARG A 87 -3.89 -7.28 -11.88
CA ARG A 87 -4.70 -6.90 -13.04
C ARG A 87 -4.40 -5.47 -13.50
N TRP A 88 -3.71 -4.69 -12.69
CA TRP A 88 -3.43 -3.29 -12.97
C TRP A 88 -2.37 -3.18 -14.06
N PRO A 89 -2.63 -2.44 -15.17
CA PRO A 89 -1.59 -2.16 -16.15
C PRO A 89 -0.61 -1.18 -15.51
N MET A 90 0.50 -1.69 -14.99
CA MET A 90 1.60 -0.89 -14.47
C MET A 90 2.04 0.12 -15.53
N PRO A 91 1.96 1.45 -15.29
CA PRO A 91 2.73 2.37 -16.11
C PRO A 91 4.21 2.08 -15.81
N VAL A 92 4.93 1.63 -16.83
CA VAL A 92 6.40 1.58 -16.79
C VAL A 92 6.85 3.04 -16.63
N VAL A 93 7.39 3.39 -15.46
CA VAL A 93 8.04 4.68 -15.21
C VAL A 93 9.40 4.68 -15.89
#